data_AF-A0AAW2T488-F1
#
_entry.id   AF-A0AAW2T488-F1
#
_cell.length_a   1.000
_cell.length_b   1.000
_cell.length_c   1.000
_cell.angle_alpha   90.00
_cell.angle_beta   90.00
_cell.angle_gamma   90.00
#
_symmetry.space_group_name_H-M   'P 1'
#
loop_
_entity.id
_entity.type
_entity.pdbx_description
1 polymer ?
#
loop_
_entity_poly.entity_id
_entity_poly.type
_entity_poly.pdbx_seq_one_letter_code
_entity_poly.pdbx_strand_id
1 'polypeptide(L)'
;MSRTLSFAAAPPTSPTTLQEIASTHPKGVDSSARALDIAKENIALNNLDSGVISFLRQDATYFMKNAISNGDTWDIVILDPPKLAPRKKGAASTAGRKITVIRQAGAACDHPIDPSYPEGEYLSNVLLRVL
;
A
#
# COMPACT_ATOMS: atom_id res chain seq x y z
N MET A 1 4.33 22.24 1.60
CA MET A 1 3.43 22.40 0.43
C MET A 1 2.51 21.21 0.41
N SER A 2 1.26 21.41 0.80
CA SER A 2 0.23 20.37 0.90
C SER A 2 -0.18 19.91 -0.50
N ARG A 3 -0.10 18.62 -0.79
CA ARG A 3 -0.65 18.03 -2.01
C ARG A 3 -1.75 17.06 -1.62
N THR A 4 -2.98 17.53 -1.76
CA THR A 4 -4.20 16.75 -1.57
C THR A 4 -4.37 15.75 -2.72
N LEU A 5 -4.77 14.51 -2.42
CA LEU A 5 -5.82 13.78 -3.14
C LEU A 5 -6.24 12.50 -2.40
N SER A 6 -7.55 12.27 -2.40
CA SER A 6 -8.29 11.19 -1.76
C SER A 6 -8.56 10.09 -2.78
N PHE A 7 -8.45 8.81 -2.42
CA PHE A 7 -9.38 7.79 -2.93
C PHE A 7 -9.46 6.56 -2.03
N ALA A 8 -10.70 6.10 -1.82
CA ALA A 8 -11.06 4.93 -1.08
C ALA A 8 -11.02 3.67 -1.97
N ALA A 9 -10.59 2.58 -1.34
CA ALA A 9 -10.69 1.18 -1.75
C ALA A 9 -11.76 0.83 -2.81
N ALA A 10 -11.36 0.77 -4.07
CA ALA A 10 -11.92 -0.09 -5.12
C ALA A 10 -10.78 -0.42 -6.12
N PRO A 11 -10.76 -1.60 -6.75
CA PRO A 11 -9.84 -1.83 -7.87
C PRO A 11 -10.07 -0.75 -8.94
N PRO A 12 -9.02 -0.23 -9.60
CA PRO A 12 -9.18 0.85 -10.58
C PRO A 12 -10.02 0.33 -11.75
N THR A 13 -11.26 0.79 -11.85
CA THR A 13 -12.22 0.40 -12.89
C THR A 13 -12.21 1.34 -14.11
N SER A 14 -11.32 2.35 -14.13
CA SER A 14 -11.19 3.27 -15.26
C SER A 14 -9.73 3.66 -15.55
N PRO A 15 -9.35 3.85 -16.83
CA PRO A 15 -8.00 4.27 -17.21
C PRO A 15 -7.61 5.65 -16.63
N THR A 16 -8.59 6.47 -16.25
CA THR A 16 -8.39 7.80 -15.63
C THR A 16 -7.69 7.71 -14.27
N THR A 17 -7.96 6.66 -13.47
CA THR A 17 -7.46 6.55 -12.10
C THR A 17 -5.95 6.31 -12.03
N LEU A 18 -5.39 5.58 -13.00
CA LEU A 18 -3.96 5.27 -13.04
C LEU A 18 -3.12 6.48 -13.50
N GLN A 19 -3.65 7.31 -14.40
CA GLN A 19 -3.00 8.56 -14.83
C GLN A 19 -3.01 9.63 -13.73
N GLU A 20 -4.03 9.65 -12.88
CA GLU A 20 -4.06 10.53 -11.71
C GLU A 20 -3.02 10.09 -10.66
N ILE A 21 -2.93 8.80 -10.36
CA ILE A 21 -1.87 8.24 -9.49
C ILE A 21 -0.49 8.54 -10.07
N ALA A 22 -0.34 8.43 -11.39
CA ALA A 22 0.90 8.71 -12.10
C ALA A 22 1.45 10.12 -11.85
N SER A 23 0.56 11.12 -11.75
CA SER A 23 0.93 12.52 -11.53
C SER A 23 1.61 12.78 -10.17
N THR A 24 1.51 11.84 -9.23
CA THR A 24 2.05 11.96 -7.86
C THR A 24 3.43 11.31 -7.66
N HIS A 25 4.01 10.71 -8.71
CA HIS A 25 5.33 10.05 -8.69
C HIS A 25 5.50 9.05 -7.54
N PRO A 26 4.65 8.00 -7.47
CA PRO A 26 4.72 7.00 -6.40
C PRO A 26 6.06 6.26 -6.39
N LYS A 27 6.44 5.78 -5.20
CA LYS A 27 7.65 4.95 -5.00
C LYS A 27 7.26 3.54 -4.58
N GLY A 28 7.62 2.55 -5.39
CA GLY A 28 7.46 1.13 -5.09
C GLY A 28 8.76 0.54 -4.54
N VAL A 29 8.69 -0.19 -3.41
CA VAL A 29 9.86 -0.82 -2.77
C VAL A 29 9.60 -2.32 -2.60
N ASP A 30 10.47 -3.15 -3.15
CA ASP A 30 10.40 -4.61 -2.99
C ASP A 30 11.82 -5.21 -3.00
N SER A 31 12.05 -6.32 -2.31
CA SER A 31 13.36 -6.99 -2.31
C SER A 31 13.56 -7.91 -3.54
N SER A 32 12.45 -8.37 -4.12
CA SER A 32 12.39 -9.26 -5.28
C SER A 32 12.54 -8.47 -6.58
N ALA A 33 13.64 -8.71 -7.29
CA ALA A 33 13.84 -8.15 -8.63
C ALA A 33 12.69 -8.53 -9.58
N ARG A 34 12.27 -9.80 -9.52
CA ARG A 34 11.18 -10.31 -10.36
C ARG A 34 9.86 -9.58 -10.12
N ALA A 35 9.54 -9.22 -8.87
CA ALA A 35 8.32 -8.46 -8.57
C ALA A 35 8.37 -7.06 -9.19
N LEU A 36 9.54 -6.40 -9.15
CA LEU A 36 9.74 -5.09 -9.75
C LEU A 36 9.69 -5.13 -11.28
N ASP A 37 10.23 -6.19 -11.89
CA ASP A 37 10.18 -6.36 -13.35
C ASP A 37 8.74 -6.55 -13.83
N ILE A 38 7.97 -7.42 -13.14
CA ILE A 38 6.53 -7.59 -13.39
C ILE A 38 5.76 -6.27 -13.19
N ALA A 39 6.10 -5.50 -12.15
CA ALA A 39 5.46 -4.20 -11.90
C ALA A 39 5.71 -3.21 -13.05
N LYS A 40 6.93 -3.17 -13.60
CA LYS A 40 7.25 -2.33 -14.78
C LYS A 40 6.53 -2.80 -16.04
N GLU A 41 6.42 -4.11 -16.24
CA GLU A 41 5.63 -4.68 -17.35
C GLU A 41 4.16 -4.29 -17.22
N ASN A 42 3.60 -4.36 -16.00
CA ASN A 42 2.21 -3.93 -15.75
C ASN A 42 1.99 -2.44 -16.03
N ILE A 43 2.97 -1.56 -15.80
CA ILE A 43 2.90 -0.15 -16.20
C ILE A 43 2.80 -0.03 -17.73
N ALA A 44 3.66 -0.75 -18.46
CA ALA A 44 3.65 -0.74 -19.92
C ALA A 44 2.33 -1.28 -20.49
N LEU A 45 1.77 -2.35 -19.90
CA LEU A 45 0.47 -2.91 -20.28
C LEU A 45 -0.69 -1.92 -20.09
N ASN A 46 -0.56 -0.96 -19.17
CA ASN A 46 -1.55 0.09 -18.93
C ASN A 46 -1.26 1.38 -19.72
N ASN A 47 -0.33 1.35 -20.68
CA ASN A 47 0.09 2.50 -21.49
C ASN A 47 0.54 3.71 -20.64
N LEU A 48 1.13 3.45 -19.48
CA LEU A 48 1.72 4.47 -18.62
C LEU A 48 3.21 4.59 -18.95
N ASP A 49 3.76 5.80 -18.82
CA ASP A 49 5.19 5.99 -18.99
C ASP A 49 5.96 5.30 -17.85
N SER A 50 7.07 4.66 -18.21
CA SER A 50 7.94 3.93 -17.28
C SER A 50 8.54 4.83 -16.18
N GLY A 51 8.68 6.13 -16.43
CA GLY A 51 9.19 7.11 -15.47
C GLY A 51 8.18 7.56 -14.41
N VAL A 52 6.92 7.16 -14.55
CA VAL A 52 5.82 7.56 -13.68
C VAL A 52 5.97 7.03 -12.25
N ILE A 53 6.50 5.80 -12.10
CA ILE A 53 6.67 5.14 -10.81
C ILE A 53 8.15 4.87 -10.58
N SER A 54 8.69 5.35 -9.45
CA SER A 54 10.05 5.04 -9.03
C SER A 54 10.08 3.69 -8.34
N PHE A 55 10.81 2.71 -8.87
CA PHE A 55 11.02 1.43 -8.20
C PHE A 55 12.39 1.36 -7.53
N LEU A 56 12.42 0.83 -6.30
CA LEU A 56 13.63 0.63 -5.53
C LEU A 56 13.71 -0.82 -5.04
N ARG A 57 14.76 -1.53 -5.44
CA ARG A 57 15.02 -2.88 -4.95
C ARG A 57 15.69 -2.84 -3.58
N GLN A 58 14.91 -3.03 -2.52
CA GLN A 58 15.41 -2.95 -1.14
C GLN A 58 14.49 -3.70 -0.18
N ASP A 59 15.02 -4.16 0.95
CA ASP A 59 14.20 -4.59 2.08
C ASP A 59 13.36 -3.42 2.62
N ALA A 60 12.05 -3.63 2.75
CA ALA A 60 11.12 -2.59 3.16
C ALA A 60 11.40 -2.05 4.57
N THR A 61 11.85 -2.91 5.51
CA THR A 61 12.18 -2.49 6.87
C THR A 61 13.40 -1.58 6.88
N TYR A 62 14.43 -1.93 6.11
CA TYR A 62 15.62 -1.10 5.96
C TYR A 62 15.30 0.22 5.29
N PHE A 63 14.49 0.20 4.22
CA PHE A 63 14.00 1.42 3.57
C PHE A 63 13.27 2.34 4.55
N MET A 64 12.30 1.83 5.30
CA MET A 64 11.54 2.63 6.27
C MET A 64 12.42 3.27 7.34
N LYS A 65 13.44 2.55 7.86
CA LYS A 65 14.38 3.11 8.84
C LYS A 65 15.17 4.30 8.27
N ASN A 66 15.68 4.16 7.05
CA ASN A 66 16.42 5.22 6.37
C ASN A 66 15.52 6.42 6.04
N ALA A 67 14.29 6.15 5.58
CA ALA A 67 13.30 7.19 5.32
C ALA A 67 13.00 8.02 6.57
N ILE A 68 12.82 7.36 7.73
CA ILE A 68 12.62 8.03 9.01
C ILE A 68 13.85 8.87 9.39
N SER A 69 15.07 8.34 9.24
CA SER A 69 16.29 9.10 9.56
C SER A 69 16.50 10.30 8.66
N ASN A 70 16.06 10.22 7.41
CA ASN A 70 16.16 11.29 6.42
C ASN A 70 15.04 12.33 6.56
N GLY A 71 14.02 12.06 7.38
CA GLY A 71 12.85 12.92 7.49
C GLY A 71 11.93 12.88 6.26
N ASP A 72 12.00 11.81 5.47
CA ASP A 72 11.12 11.61 4.32
C ASP A 72 9.67 11.47 4.78
N THR A 73 8.75 12.07 4.03
CA THR A 73 7.31 12.06 4.34
C THR A 73 6.47 11.72 3.12
N TRP A 74 5.31 11.11 3.36
CA TRP A 74 4.35 10.72 2.34
C TRP A 74 2.93 11.02 2.81
N ASP A 75 2.07 11.41 1.88
CA ASP A 75 0.64 11.61 2.15
C ASP A 75 -0.09 10.28 2.35
N ILE A 76 0.30 9.24 1.60
CA ILE A 76 -0.25 7.89 1.67
C ILE A 76 0.88 6.87 1.71
N VAL A 77 0.78 5.90 2.61
CA VAL A 77 1.68 4.75 2.69
C VAL A 77 0.85 3.47 2.61
N ILE A 78 1.16 2.63 1.62
CA ILE A 78 0.55 1.30 1.45
C ILE A 78 1.53 0.27 2.02
N LEU A 79 1.08 -0.53 2.98
CA LEU A 79 1.87 -1.57 3.61
C LEU A 79 1.21 -2.92 3.34
N ASP A 80 1.89 -3.77 2.58
CA ASP A 80 1.50 -5.15 2.31
C ASP A 80 2.60 -6.13 2.79
N PRO A 81 2.74 -6.31 4.12
CA PRO A 81 3.75 -7.23 4.64
C PRO A 81 3.33 -8.69 4.44
N PRO A 82 4.28 -9.64 4.40
CA PRO A 82 3.96 -11.06 4.27
C PRO A 82 3.10 -11.55 5.43
N LYS A 83 2.32 -12.62 5.18
CA LYS A 83 1.30 -13.19 6.09
C LYS A 83 1.80 -13.48 7.52
N LEU A 84 3.10 -13.73 7.71
CA LEU A 84 3.71 -14.06 9.00
C LEU A 84 4.26 -12.84 9.76
N ALA A 85 4.14 -11.63 9.22
CA ALA A 85 4.54 -10.42 9.94
C ALA A 85 3.63 -10.24 11.18
N PRO A 86 4.20 -10.13 12.40
CA PRO A 86 3.40 -9.98 13.61
C PRO A 86 2.53 -8.72 13.54
N ARG A 87 1.21 -8.88 13.67
CA ARG A 87 0.31 -7.73 13.84
C ARG A 87 0.56 -7.12 15.21
N LYS A 88 1.25 -5.97 15.25
CA LYS A 88 1.46 -5.22 16.50
C LYS A 88 0.20 -4.42 16.85
N LYS A 89 -0.67 -4.99 17.68
CA LYS A 89 -1.71 -4.21 18.38
C LYS A 89 -1.02 -3.07 19.15
N GLY A 90 -1.53 -1.85 19.03
CA GLY A 90 -0.96 -0.68 19.70
C GLY A 90 0.20 0.00 18.99
N ALA A 91 0.53 -0.37 17.74
CA ALA A 91 1.61 0.26 16.97
C ALA A 91 1.50 1.80 16.91
N ALA A 92 0.29 2.34 16.73
CA ALA A 92 0.05 3.78 16.75
C ALA A 92 0.40 4.43 18.10
N SER A 93 0.04 3.77 19.21
CA SER A 93 0.38 4.21 20.57
C SER A 93 1.90 4.20 20.79
N THR A 94 2.58 3.12 20.41
CA THR A 94 4.05 3.02 20.47
C THR A 94 4.73 4.10 19.63
N ALA A 95 4.15 4.47 18.48
CA ALA A 95 4.64 5.55 17.63
C ALA A 95 4.25 6.95 18.14
N GLY A 96 3.48 7.07 19.23
CA GLY A 96 2.98 8.35 19.73
C GLY A 96 2.03 9.06 18.78
N ARG A 97 1.36 8.32 17.88
CA ARG A 97 0.47 8.85 16.85
C ARG A 97 -0.99 8.56 17.17
N LYS A 98 -1.84 9.57 17.00
CA LYS A 98 -3.29 9.39 17.01
C LYS A 98 -3.73 8.92 15.63
N ILE A 99 -4.65 7.97 15.59
CA ILE A 99 -5.19 7.42 14.33
C ILE A 99 -6.71 7.38 14.36
N THR A 100 -7.32 7.46 13.19
CA THR A 100 -8.74 7.15 12.95
C THR A 100 -8.83 5.99 11.96
N VAL A 101 -9.64 4.97 12.28
CA VAL A 101 -9.95 3.90 11.32
C VAL A 101 -11.01 4.42 10.36
N ILE A 102 -10.68 4.49 9.06
CA ILE A 102 -11.62 4.93 8.02
C ILE A 102 -12.39 3.72 7.47
N ARG A 103 -11.71 2.60 7.23
CA ARG A 103 -12.30 1.39 6.66
C ARG A 103 -11.60 0.15 7.18
N GLN A 104 -12.36 -0.90 7.42
CA GLN A 104 -11.88 -2.27 7.60
C GLN A 104 -12.59 -3.16 6.59
N ALA A 105 -11.86 -4.06 5.94
CA ALA A 105 -12.43 -5.08 5.09
C ALA A 105 -11.55 -6.34 5.08
N GLY A 106 -12.01 -7.35 4.34
CA GLY A 106 -11.32 -8.62 4.13
C GLY A 106 -10.99 -8.85 2.65
N ALA A 107 -11.00 -10.12 2.25
CA ALA A 107 -10.92 -10.52 0.85
C ALA A 107 -12.11 -9.99 0.03
N ALA A 108 -11.96 -9.98 -1.30
CA ALA A 108 -13.01 -9.56 -2.23
C ALA A 108 -14.15 -10.60 -2.28
N CYS A 109 -15.30 -10.23 -2.87
CA CYS A 109 -16.52 -11.05 -2.86
C CYS A 109 -16.42 -12.36 -3.66
N ASP A 110 -15.42 -12.48 -4.53
CA ASP A 110 -15.03 -13.71 -5.22
C ASP A 110 -14.27 -14.70 -4.32
N HIS A 111 -13.99 -14.32 -3.08
CA HIS A 111 -13.43 -15.17 -2.02
C HIS A 111 -14.44 -15.28 -0.87
N PRO A 112 -15.57 -16.01 -1.07
CA PRO A 112 -16.60 -16.11 -0.06
C PRO A 112 -16.07 -16.81 1.20
N ILE A 113 -16.55 -16.36 2.35
CA ILE A 113 -16.23 -16.93 3.66
C ILE A 113 -17.38 -17.81 4.10
N ASP A 114 -17.09 -19.06 4.45
CA ASP A 114 -18.06 -19.94 5.10
C ASP A 114 -18.24 -19.49 6.56
N PRO A 115 -19.46 -19.13 7.00
CA PRO A 115 -19.71 -18.73 8.38
C PRO A 115 -19.34 -19.82 9.41
N SER A 116 -19.29 -21.08 9.00
CA SER A 116 -18.90 -22.22 9.84
C SER A 116 -17.37 -22.39 9.96
N TYR A 117 -16.60 -21.65 9.16
CA TYR A 117 -15.14 -21.71 9.11
C TYR A 117 -14.51 -20.30 9.16
N PRO A 118 -14.55 -19.64 10.33
CA PRO A 118 -14.07 -18.26 10.49
C PRO A 118 -12.56 -18.10 10.23
N GLU A 119 -11.78 -19.17 10.34
CA GLU A 119 -10.35 -19.17 10.00
C GLU A 119 -10.09 -18.91 8.51
N GLY A 120 -11.12 -19.02 7.66
CA GLY A 120 -11.11 -18.63 6.26
C GLY A 120 -10.90 -17.12 6.05
N GLU A 121 -11.10 -16.27 7.06
CA GLU A 121 -10.83 -14.83 7.01
C GLU A 121 -9.33 -14.50 7.06
N TYR A 122 -8.57 -14.95 6.06
CA TYR A 122 -7.11 -14.85 6.07
C TYR A 122 -6.56 -13.48 5.69
N LEU A 123 -7.32 -12.68 4.91
CA LEU A 123 -6.93 -11.35 4.48
C LEU A 123 -7.67 -10.31 5.32
N SER A 124 -6.93 -9.34 5.86
CA SER A 124 -7.53 -8.16 6.48
C SER A 124 -6.84 -6.92 5.97
N ASN A 125 -7.61 -5.93 5.54
CA ASN A 125 -7.12 -4.64 5.08
C ASN A 125 -7.77 -3.53 5.91
N VAL A 126 -6.94 -2.56 6.31
CA VAL A 126 -7.37 -1.46 7.19
C VAL A 126 -6.86 -0.16 6.61
N LEU A 127 -7.78 0.76 6.32
CA LEU A 127 -7.45 2.14 5.94
C LEU A 127 -7.47 3.00 7.21
N LEU A 128 -6.32 3.61 7.50
CA LEU A 128 -6.12 4.46 8.67
C LEU A 128 -5.77 5.88 8.24
N ARG A 129 -6.28 6.87 8.97
CA ARG A 129 -5.79 8.25 8.92
C ARG A 129 -4.96 8.52 10.16
N VAL A 130 -3.74 9.01 9.95
CA VAL A 130 -2.88 9.52 11.03
C VAL A 130 -3.21 11.00 11.25
N LEU A 131 -3.34 11.40 12.52
CA LEU A 131 -3.64 12.78 12.94
C LEU A 131 -2.39 13.53 13.41
#